data_AF-A0A4Q5WDL6-F1
#
_entry.id   AF-A0A4Q5WDL6-F1
#
_cell.length_a   1.000
_cell.length_b   1.000
_cell.length_c   1.000
_cell.angle_alpha   90.00
_cell.angle_beta   90.00
_cell.angle_gamma   90.00
#
_symmetry.space_group_name_H-M   'P 1'
#
loop_
_entity.id
_entity.type
_entity.pdbx_description
1 polymer ?
#
loop_
_entity_poly.entity_id
_entity_poly.type
_entity_poly.pdbx_seq_one_letter_code
_entity_poly.pdbx_strand_id
1 'polypeptide(L)'
;ELAIVLGASSSEPVLPSLMEKMRRAGVDEEVVGLVVPTGYSFNLDGTAIYLSMAIIFIAQAYGISLSLGEQLTVIGVLLLTSKGAAGVTGSGLLVLASTLGALKIIPIEGLALLVGVDRFMSEGRALVNFIGNAVATVIIGRSEGAVNDARLQAALNGHPEPL
;
A
#
# COMPACT_ATOMS: atom_id res chain seq x y z
N GLU A 1 -9.15 8.16 11.30
CA GLU A 1 -8.35 7.01 10.81
C GLU A 1 -7.04 7.44 10.19
N LEU A 2 -7.01 8.31 9.18
CA LEU A 2 -5.76 8.74 8.51
C LEU A 2 -4.67 9.25 9.48
N ALA A 3 -5.02 10.07 10.48
CA ALA A 3 -4.05 10.53 11.48
C ALA A 3 -3.49 9.38 12.35
N ILE A 4 -4.29 8.34 12.62
CA ILE A 4 -3.86 7.15 13.36
C ILE A 4 -2.92 6.33 12.47
N VAL A 5 -3.25 6.16 11.18
CA VAL A 5 -2.39 5.48 10.19
C VAL A 5 -1.04 6.18 10.08
N LEU A 6 -1.04 7.52 9.98
CA LEU A 6 0.16 8.33 9.93
C LEU A 6 0.99 8.15 11.21
N GLY A 7 0.38 8.33 12.38
CA GLY A 7 1.09 8.24 13.66
C GLY A 7 1.62 6.84 13.99
N ALA A 8 0.89 5.80 13.62
CA ALA A 8 1.31 4.41 13.82
C ALA A 8 2.25 3.90 12.72
N SER A 9 2.37 4.63 11.60
CA SER A 9 3.01 4.15 10.36
C SER A 9 2.47 2.79 9.89
N SER A 10 1.21 2.46 10.23
CA SER A 10 0.57 1.19 9.92
C SER A 10 -0.94 1.39 9.78
N SER A 11 -1.55 0.68 8.83
CA SER A 11 -2.99 0.66 8.62
C SER A 11 -3.72 -0.39 9.47
N GLU A 12 -2.99 -1.32 10.11
CA GLU A 12 -3.57 -2.38 10.94
C GLU A 12 -4.42 -1.87 12.10
N PRO A 13 -4.02 -0.83 12.86
CA PRO A 13 -4.79 -0.36 14.01
C PRO A 13 -6.19 0.16 13.64
N VAL A 14 -6.40 0.54 12.38
CA VAL A 14 -7.66 1.09 11.88
C VAL A 14 -8.44 0.11 11.00
N LEU A 15 -7.96 -1.14 10.84
CA LEU A 15 -8.64 -2.16 10.02
C LEU A 15 -10.10 -2.38 10.45
N PRO A 16 -10.43 -2.60 11.74
CA PRO A 16 -11.83 -2.78 12.15
C PRO A 16 -12.68 -1.54 11.87
N SER A 17 -12.12 -0.34 12.11
CA SER A 17 -12.79 0.94 11.85
C SER A 17 -13.08 1.13 10.36
N LEU A 18 -12.15 0.75 9.48
CA LEU A 18 -12.34 0.82 8.04
C LEU A 18 -13.47 -0.11 7.59
N MET A 19 -13.45 -1.37 8.03
CA MET A 19 -14.50 -2.33 7.67
C MET A 19 -15.89 -1.82 8.08
N GLU A 20 -16.00 -1.34 9.31
CA GLU A 20 -17.21 -0.72 9.83
C GLU A 20 -17.66 0.48 8.98
N LYS A 21 -16.73 1.37 8.63
CA LYS A 21 -17.01 2.54 7.79
C LYS A 21 -17.45 2.16 6.38
N MET A 22 -16.90 1.10 5.79
CA MET A 22 -17.32 0.62 4.47
C MET A 22 -18.74 0.04 4.50
N ARG A 23 -19.08 -0.73 5.55
CA ARG A 23 -20.46 -1.21 5.75
C ARG A 23 -21.45 -0.07 5.91
N ARG A 24 -21.10 0.94 6.72
CA ARG A 24 -21.91 2.15 6.91
C ARG A 24 -22.05 2.98 5.64
N ALA A 25 -21.03 3.00 4.80
CA ALA A 25 -21.07 3.62 3.47
C ALA A 25 -21.94 2.83 2.47
N GLY A 26 -22.53 1.70 2.87
CA GLY A 26 -23.46 0.93 2.06
C GLY A 26 -22.82 -0.14 1.21
N VAL A 27 -21.56 -0.52 1.46
CA VAL A 27 -20.94 -1.72 0.85
C VAL A 27 -21.39 -2.95 1.62
N ASP A 28 -21.84 -4.00 0.92
CA ASP A 28 -22.32 -5.22 1.55
C ASP A 28 -21.25 -5.91 2.41
N GLU A 29 -21.70 -6.55 3.50
CA GLU A 29 -20.81 -7.17 4.48
C GLU A 29 -19.91 -8.24 3.87
N GLU A 30 -20.40 -9.01 2.90
CA GLU A 30 -19.63 -10.05 2.22
C GLU A 30 -18.44 -9.45 1.43
N VAL A 31 -18.68 -8.33 0.73
CA VAL A 31 -17.63 -7.63 -0.01
C VAL A 31 -16.62 -7.01 0.95
N VAL A 32 -17.07 -6.34 2.02
CA VAL A 32 -16.17 -5.76 3.02
C VAL A 32 -15.33 -6.85 3.70
N GLY A 33 -15.97 -7.95 4.08
CA GLY A 33 -15.35 -9.08 4.78
C GLY A 33 -14.29 -9.82 3.98
N LEU A 34 -14.37 -9.78 2.65
CA LEU A 34 -13.37 -10.37 1.76
C LEU A 34 -12.34 -9.34 1.29
N VAL A 35 -12.79 -8.22 0.71
CA VAL A 35 -11.92 -7.29 -0.02
C VAL A 35 -10.99 -6.53 0.92
N VAL A 36 -11.46 -6.08 2.08
CA VAL A 36 -10.62 -5.30 3.00
C VAL A 36 -9.47 -6.15 3.57
N PRO A 37 -9.72 -7.35 4.14
CA PRO A 37 -8.63 -8.19 4.65
C PRO A 37 -7.67 -8.66 3.56
N THR A 38 -8.18 -9.05 2.39
CA THR A 38 -7.33 -9.45 1.26
C THR A 38 -6.48 -8.27 0.78
N GLY A 39 -7.04 -7.07 0.68
CA GLY A 39 -6.33 -5.86 0.30
C GLY A 39 -5.22 -5.47 1.28
N TYR A 40 -5.42 -5.66 2.58
CA TYR A 40 -4.37 -5.39 3.58
C TYR A 40 -3.12 -6.25 3.41
N SER A 41 -3.27 -7.46 2.86
CA SER A 41 -2.16 -8.35 2.56
C SER A 41 -1.60 -8.13 1.14
N PHE A 42 -2.48 -7.94 0.15
CA PHE A 42 -2.11 -8.01 -1.27
C PHE A 42 -2.17 -6.66 -2.01
N ASN A 43 -2.79 -5.63 -1.47
CA ASN A 43 -2.89 -4.30 -2.07
C ASN A 43 -1.96 -3.30 -1.35
N LEU A 44 -0.68 -3.65 -1.34
CA LEU A 44 0.42 -2.83 -0.81
C LEU A 44 1.04 -1.95 -1.91
N ASP A 45 0.20 -1.20 -2.62
CA ASP A 45 0.62 -0.46 -3.82
C ASP A 45 1.54 0.71 -3.51
N GLY A 46 1.28 1.45 -2.42
CA GLY A 46 2.20 2.46 -1.91
C GLY A 46 3.57 1.87 -1.60
N THR A 47 3.62 0.65 -1.07
CA THR A 47 4.88 -0.08 -0.89
C THR A 47 5.55 -0.36 -2.22
N ALA A 48 4.88 -1.01 -3.17
CA ALA A 48 5.47 -1.34 -4.47
C ALA A 48 6.01 -0.10 -5.20
N ILE A 49 5.21 0.97 -5.25
CA ILE A 49 5.58 2.26 -5.87
C ILE A 49 6.84 2.83 -5.22
N TYR A 50 6.87 2.92 -3.89
CA TYR A 50 8.03 3.46 -3.18
C TYR A 50 9.29 2.61 -3.39
N LEU A 51 9.20 1.28 -3.24
CA LEU A 51 10.38 0.42 -3.38
C LEU A 51 10.93 0.50 -4.82
N SER A 52 10.07 0.59 -5.84
CA SER A 52 10.52 0.73 -7.22
C SER A 52 11.24 2.06 -7.44
N MET A 53 10.66 3.16 -6.96
CA MET A 53 11.31 4.48 -7.06
C MET A 53 12.62 4.54 -6.27
N ALA A 54 12.68 3.89 -5.10
CA ALA A 54 13.88 3.81 -4.27
C ALA A 54 15.04 3.10 -4.98
N ILE A 55 14.77 1.99 -5.69
CA ILE A 55 15.79 1.29 -6.48
C ILE A 55 16.30 2.17 -7.62
N ILE A 56 15.40 2.84 -8.35
CA ILE A 56 15.80 3.76 -9.42
C ILE A 56 16.62 4.93 -8.87
N PHE A 57 16.23 5.48 -7.72
CA PHE A 57 16.96 6.56 -7.05
C PHE A 57 18.39 6.12 -6.68
N ILE A 58 18.56 4.94 -6.08
CA ILE A 58 19.90 4.44 -5.74
C ILE A 58 20.73 4.24 -7.02
N ALA A 59 20.14 3.65 -8.07
CA ALA A 59 20.84 3.48 -9.34
C ALA A 59 21.37 4.81 -9.88
N GLN A 60 20.53 5.85 -9.89
CA GLN A 60 20.92 7.20 -10.32
C GLN A 60 22.00 7.83 -9.42
N ALA A 61 21.89 7.67 -8.09
CA ALA A 61 22.87 8.18 -7.15
C ALA A 61 24.28 7.55 -7.33
N TYR A 62 24.33 6.30 -7.78
CA TYR A 62 25.58 5.58 -8.08
C TYR A 62 26.02 5.70 -9.54
N GLY A 63 25.29 6.43 -10.39
CA GLY A 63 25.58 6.53 -11.82
C GLY A 63 25.36 5.23 -12.61
N ILE A 64 24.57 4.30 -12.07
CA ILE A 64 24.22 3.02 -12.71
C ILE A 64 23.06 3.26 -13.66
N SER A 65 23.29 3.06 -14.95
CA SER A 65 22.24 3.15 -15.96
C SER A 65 21.50 1.82 -16.08
N LEU A 66 20.21 1.82 -15.74
CA LEU A 66 19.33 0.68 -15.93
C LEU A 66 18.62 0.78 -17.28
N SER A 67 18.76 -0.24 -18.11
CA SER A 67 17.96 -0.41 -19.33
C SER A 67 16.48 -0.55 -18.99
N LEU A 68 15.60 -0.30 -19.98
CA LEU A 68 14.15 -0.46 -19.78
C LEU A 68 13.78 -1.89 -19.35
N GLY A 69 14.48 -2.89 -19.88
CA GLY A 69 14.29 -4.29 -19.47
C GLY A 69 14.61 -4.51 -18.00
N GLU A 70 15.74 -3.99 -17.51
CA GLU A 70 16.11 -4.08 -16.09
C GLU A 70 15.14 -3.32 -15.19
N GLN A 71 14.66 -2.15 -15.60
CA GLN A 71 13.65 -1.40 -14.85
C GLN A 71 12.34 -2.20 -14.73
N LEU A 72 11.88 -2.84 -15.82
CA LEU A 72 10.70 -3.70 -15.80
C LEU A 72 10.91 -4.95 -14.95
N THR A 73 12.10 -5.56 -15.00
CA THR A 73 12.46 -6.69 -14.12
C THR A 73 12.44 -6.29 -12.65
N VAL A 74 13.03 -5.14 -12.31
CA VAL A 74 12.98 -4.57 -10.95
C VAL A 74 11.55 -4.40 -10.47
N ILE A 75 10.70 -3.76 -11.29
CA ILE A 75 9.29 -3.55 -10.97
C ILE A 75 8.58 -4.90 -10.77
N GLY A 76 8.78 -5.86 -11.68
CA GLY A 76 8.17 -7.19 -11.58
C GLY A 76 8.57 -7.95 -10.31
N VAL A 77 9.85 -7.93 -9.96
CA VAL A 77 10.35 -8.54 -8.72
C VAL A 77 9.73 -7.84 -7.51
N LEU A 78 9.70 -6.51 -7.49
CA LEU A 78 9.12 -5.74 -6.38
C LEU A 78 7.60 -5.90 -6.25
N LEU A 79 6.87 -6.05 -7.35
CA LEU A 79 5.44 -6.34 -7.33
C LEU A 79 5.17 -7.68 -6.63
N LEU A 80 6.03 -8.68 -6.83
CA LEU A 80 5.94 -9.97 -6.16
C LEU A 80 6.41 -9.90 -4.71
N THR A 81 7.59 -9.34 -4.45
CA THR A 81 8.21 -9.35 -3.11
C THR A 81 7.55 -8.38 -2.13
N SER A 82 6.93 -7.30 -2.62
CA SER A 82 6.21 -6.33 -1.78
C SER A 82 5.04 -6.94 -1.01
N LYS A 83 4.43 -8.02 -1.51
CA LYS A 83 3.31 -8.70 -0.83
C LYS A 83 3.77 -9.51 0.39
N GLY A 84 5.05 -9.89 0.44
CA GLY A 84 5.70 -10.46 1.62
C GLY A 84 5.97 -9.44 2.74
N ALA A 85 5.71 -8.15 2.51
CA ALA A 85 5.95 -7.08 3.47
C ALA A 85 4.73 -6.77 4.37
N ALA A 86 3.63 -7.51 4.20
CA ALA A 86 2.35 -7.21 4.83
C ALA A 86 2.47 -7.05 6.36
N GLY A 87 1.93 -5.93 6.86
CA GLY A 87 1.63 -5.73 8.28
C GLY A 87 2.74 -5.15 9.17
N VAL A 88 4.02 -5.24 8.81
CA VAL A 88 5.11 -4.89 9.74
C VAL A 88 5.78 -3.55 9.39
N THR A 89 5.78 -2.60 10.32
CA THR A 89 6.52 -1.33 10.19
C THR A 89 8.01 -1.61 9.98
N GLY A 90 8.64 -0.94 9.01
CA GLY A 90 10.06 -1.13 8.68
C GLY A 90 10.35 -2.32 7.75
N SER A 91 9.34 -3.11 7.34
CA SER A 91 9.51 -4.21 6.37
C SER A 91 9.99 -3.73 4.99
N GLY A 92 9.75 -2.46 4.64
CA GLY A 92 10.14 -1.87 3.35
C GLY A 92 11.65 -1.95 3.09
N LEU A 93 12.47 -1.55 4.07
CA LEU A 93 13.93 -1.58 3.93
C LEU A 93 14.44 -3.02 3.82
N LEU A 94 13.82 -3.97 4.54
CA LEU A 94 14.15 -5.38 4.45
C LEU A 94 13.86 -5.93 3.04
N VAL A 95 12.69 -5.63 2.48
CA VAL A 95 12.33 -6.06 1.11
C VAL A 95 13.24 -5.43 0.07
N LEU A 96 13.61 -4.16 0.22
CA LEU A 96 14.62 -3.52 -0.62
C LEU A 96 15.96 -4.24 -0.52
N ALA A 97 16.45 -4.51 0.68
CA ALA A 97 17.71 -5.23 0.89
C ALA A 97 17.70 -6.62 0.24
N SER A 98 16.63 -7.39 0.43
CA SER A 98 16.45 -8.69 -0.22
C SER A 98 16.41 -8.57 -1.74
N THR A 99 15.75 -7.55 -2.28
CA THR A 99 15.63 -7.33 -3.73
C THR A 99 16.99 -6.95 -4.35
N LEU A 100 17.72 -6.03 -3.72
CA LEU A 100 19.07 -5.64 -4.16
C LEU A 100 20.03 -6.84 -4.10
N GLY A 101 19.97 -7.63 -3.03
CA GLY A 101 20.77 -8.85 -2.89
C GLY A 101 20.44 -9.94 -3.92
N ALA A 102 19.17 -10.05 -4.33
CA ALA A 102 18.71 -10.99 -5.35
C ALA A 102 19.13 -10.54 -6.76
N LEU A 103 18.97 -9.26 -7.08
CA LEU A 103 19.27 -8.71 -8.41
C LEU A 103 20.78 -8.53 -8.63
N LYS A 104 21.54 -8.19 -7.59
CA LYS A 104 23.00 -7.94 -7.64
C LYS A 104 23.44 -6.89 -8.67
N ILE A 105 22.51 -6.04 -9.12
CA ILE A 105 22.77 -4.95 -10.09
C ILE A 105 23.26 -3.69 -9.35
N ILE A 106 22.74 -3.45 -8.15
CA ILE A 106 22.98 -2.24 -7.37
C ILE A 106 23.62 -2.63 -6.02
N PRO A 107 24.63 -1.87 -5.54
CA PRO A 107 25.27 -2.12 -4.26
C PRO A 107 24.30 -2.01 -3.09
N ILE A 108 24.37 -2.95 -2.14
CA ILE A 108 23.48 -2.96 -0.97
C ILE A 108 23.77 -1.79 -0.02
N GLU A 109 24.99 -1.26 -0.06
CA GLU A 109 25.42 -0.09 0.70
C GLU A 109 24.58 1.15 0.33
N GLY A 110 24.00 1.19 -0.87
CA GLY A 110 23.11 2.27 -1.31
C GLY A 110 21.84 2.41 -0.47
N LEU A 111 21.46 1.37 0.30
CA LEU A 111 20.38 1.47 1.28
C LEU A 111 20.64 2.53 2.36
N ALA A 112 21.91 2.81 2.68
CA ALA A 112 22.27 3.83 3.66
C ALA A 112 21.72 5.22 3.29
N LEU A 113 21.57 5.50 1.99
CA LEU A 113 20.98 6.75 1.48
C LEU A 113 19.50 6.89 1.84
N LEU A 114 18.81 5.78 2.07
CA LEU A 114 17.36 5.74 2.31
C LEU A 114 17.00 5.68 3.79
N VAL A 115 17.90 5.28 4.69
CA VAL A 115 17.59 5.03 6.12
C VAL A 115 16.86 6.20 6.78
N GLY A 116 17.30 7.43 6.54
CA GLY A 116 16.67 8.62 7.11
C GLY A 116 15.30 8.95 6.52
N VAL A 117 15.13 8.70 5.22
CA VAL A 117 13.90 9.05 4.49
C VAL A 117 12.84 7.94 4.59
N ASP A 118 13.27 6.68 4.74
CA ASP A 118 12.39 5.51 4.78
C ASP A 118 11.39 5.61 5.95
N ARG A 119 11.78 6.23 7.06
CA ARG A 119 10.88 6.41 8.20
C ARG A 119 9.66 7.27 7.86
N PHE A 120 9.86 8.36 7.12
CA PHE A 120 8.78 9.23 6.65
C PHE A 120 8.00 8.57 5.50
N MET A 121 8.72 7.91 4.59
CA MET A 121 8.08 7.23 3.47
C MET A 121 7.23 6.05 3.93
N SER A 122 7.57 5.39 5.03
CA SER A 122 6.76 4.33 5.66
C SER A 122 5.35 4.82 6.02
N GLU A 123 5.22 6.05 6.51
CA GLU A 123 3.93 6.65 6.84
C GLU A 123 3.12 6.96 5.58
N GLY A 124 3.78 7.53 4.56
CA GLY A 124 3.18 7.78 3.25
C GLY A 124 2.68 6.50 2.58
N ARG A 125 3.47 5.41 2.64
CA ARG A 125 3.08 4.08 2.16
C ARG A 125 1.82 3.58 2.86
N ALA A 126 1.78 3.67 4.18
CA ALA A 126 0.63 3.23 4.97
C ALA A 126 -0.65 3.99 4.60
N LEU A 127 -0.56 5.30 4.38
CA LEU A 127 -1.68 6.13 3.94
C LEU A 127 -2.18 5.73 2.55
N VAL A 128 -1.28 5.57 1.58
CA VAL A 128 -1.64 5.18 0.21
C VAL A 128 -2.30 3.81 0.20
N ASN A 129 -1.74 2.83 0.91
CA ASN A 129 -2.31 1.48 1.01
C ASN A 129 -3.70 1.52 1.67
N PHE A 130 -3.86 2.29 2.76
CA PHE A 130 -5.13 2.43 3.45
C PHE A 130 -6.22 3.01 2.54
N ILE A 131 -5.91 4.11 1.84
CA ILE A 131 -6.84 4.76 0.91
C ILE A 131 -7.16 3.82 -0.26
N GLY A 132 -6.13 3.18 -0.84
CA GLY A 132 -6.28 2.23 -1.93
C GLY A 132 -7.20 1.07 -1.57
N ASN A 133 -7.11 0.54 -0.34
CA ASN A 133 -8.01 -0.50 0.14
C ASN A 133 -9.45 -0.03 0.26
N ALA A 134 -9.69 1.16 0.83
CA ALA A 134 -11.03 1.73 0.92
C ALA A 134 -11.66 1.95 -0.47
N VAL A 135 -10.89 2.49 -1.42
CA VAL A 135 -11.33 2.73 -2.80
C VAL A 135 -11.60 1.41 -3.52
N ALA A 136 -10.71 0.42 -3.39
CA ALA A 136 -10.87 -0.91 -3.99
C ALA A 136 -12.15 -1.59 -3.49
N THR A 137 -12.45 -1.51 -2.19
CA THR A 137 -13.70 -2.05 -1.62
C THR A 137 -14.94 -1.46 -2.27
N VAL A 138 -14.97 -0.15 -2.50
CA VAL A 138 -16.09 0.51 -3.18
C VAL A 138 -16.19 0.12 -4.66
N ILE A 139 -15.04 0.04 -5.35
CA ILE A 139 -15.00 -0.34 -6.78
C ILE A 139 -15.50 -1.78 -6.96
N ILE A 140 -15.01 -2.73 -6.17
CA ILE A 140 -15.44 -4.13 -6.23
C ILE A 140 -16.91 -4.25 -5.81
N GLY A 141 -17.32 -3.55 -4.74
CA GLY A 141 -18.72 -3.52 -4.36
C GLY A 141 -19.63 -3.04 -5.50
N ARG A 142 -19.22 -2.00 -6.24
CA ARG A 142 -19.97 -1.53 -7.41
C ARG A 142 -19.96 -2.52 -8.57
N SER A 143 -18.85 -3.22 -8.84
CA SER A 143 -18.80 -4.22 -9.91
C SER A 143 -19.71 -5.41 -9.64
N GLU A 144 -19.86 -5.79 -8.37
CA GLU A 144 -20.75 -6.87 -7.93
C GLU A 144 -22.21 -6.42 -7.69
N GLY A 145 -22.52 -5.13 -7.86
CA GLY A 145 -23.85 -4.59 -7.56
C GLY A 145 -24.20 -4.59 -6.05
N ALA A 146 -23.17 -4.66 -5.21
CA ALA A 146 -23.23 -4.83 -3.75
C ALA A 146 -22.96 -3.51 -3.00
N VAL A 147 -23.40 -2.39 -3.58
CA VAL A 147 -23.25 -1.04 -3.03
C VAL A 147 -24.56 -0.27 -3.10
N ASN A 148 -25.02 0.22 -1.96
CA ASN A 148 -26.09 1.21 -1.92
C ASN A 148 -25.54 2.59 -2.26
N ASP A 149 -25.74 3.05 -3.50
CA ASP A 149 -25.25 4.34 -3.98
C ASP A 149 -25.79 5.54 -3.17
N ALA A 150 -27.02 5.47 -2.65
CA ALA A 150 -27.56 6.55 -1.83
C ALA A 150 -26.80 6.69 -0.51
N ARG A 151 -26.55 5.56 0.18
CA ARG A 151 -25.75 5.52 1.42
C ARG A 151 -24.29 5.91 1.17
N LEU A 152 -23.73 5.48 0.05
CA LEU A 152 -22.36 5.86 -0.33
C LEU A 152 -22.25 7.36 -0.57
N GLN A 153 -23.16 7.96 -1.32
CA GLN A 153 -23.19 9.41 -1.55
C GLN A 153 -23.39 10.18 -0.23
N ALA A 154 -24.29 9.72 0.64
CA ALA A 154 -24.49 10.31 1.96
C ALA A 154 -23.20 10.27 2.80
N ALA A 155 -22.52 9.12 2.84
CA ALA A 155 -21.26 8.96 3.56
C ALA A 155 -20.13 9.84 2.98
N LEU A 156 -20.01 9.95 1.66
CA LEU A 156 -19.04 10.82 0.99
C LEU A 156 -19.29 12.31 1.24
N ASN A 157 -20.55 12.71 1.39
CA ASN A 157 -20.95 14.06 1.76
C ASN A 157 -20.83 14.37 3.26
N GLY A 158 -20.33 13.42 4.07
CA GLY A 158 -20.15 13.60 5.52
C GLY A 158 -21.41 13.32 6.35
N HIS A 159 -22.42 12.67 5.76
CA HIS A 159 -23.68 12.30 6.40
C HIS A 159 -23.89 10.77 6.39
N PRO A 160 -23.01 9.96 7.01
CA PRO A 160 -23.15 8.51 7.01
C PRO A 160 -24.39 8.08 7.82
N GLU A 161 -25.21 7.22 7.23
CA GLU A 161 -26.35 6.64 7.93
C GLU A 161 -25.91 5.76 9.12
N PRO A 162 -26.81 5.54 10.11
CA PRO A 162 -26.62 4.51 11.12
C PRO A 162 -26.49 3.13 10.46
N LEU A 163 -25.85 2.19 11.16
CA LEU A 163 -25.92 0.78 10.79
C LEU A 163 -27.33 0.23 11.00
#